data_AF-A0A2E3KEU7-F1
#
_entry.id   AF-A0A2E3KEU7-F1
#
_cell.length_a   1.000
_cell.length_b   1.000
_cell.length_c   1.000
_cell.angle_alpha   90.00
_cell.angle_beta   90.00
_cell.angle_gamma   90.00
#
_symmetry.space_group_name_H-M   'P 1'
#
loop_
_entity.id
_entity.type
_entity.pdbx_description
1 polymer ?
#
loop_
_entity_poly.entity_id
_entity_poly.type
_entity_poly.pdbx_seq_one_letter_code
_entity_poly.pdbx_strand_id
1 'polypeptide(L)'
;MKLLFRIEAIIGDRHDSPDSLDEDEIHQWLLNLQKQDILKVETETEYWEDVPVELFELIKNNIKDGNFEHTMAKGHLWLKMDIPVE
;
A
#
# COMPACT_ATOMS: atom_id res chain seq x y z
N MET A 1 -12.51 -16.14 0.29
CA MET A 1 -13.10 -15.09 1.18
C MET A 1 -12.47 -13.74 0.82
N LYS A 2 -13.12 -12.59 1.05
CA LYS A 2 -12.42 -11.29 0.92
C LYS A 2 -11.98 -10.82 2.31
N LEU A 3 -10.72 -10.42 2.42
CA LEU A 3 -10.17 -9.83 3.64
C LEU A 3 -9.83 -8.38 3.38
N LEU A 4 -10.14 -7.53 4.37
CA LEU A 4 -9.77 -6.12 4.33
C LEU A 4 -8.33 -5.96 4.82
N PHE A 5 -7.48 -5.43 3.96
CA PHE A 5 -6.09 -5.11 4.26
C PHE A 5 -5.93 -3.61 4.45
N ARG A 6 -5.15 -3.23 5.46
CA ARG A 6 -4.61 -1.89 5.65
C ARG A 6 -3.09 -1.96 5.51
N ILE A 7 -2.53 -1.09 4.68
CA ILE A 7 -1.12 -1.13 4.30
C ILE A 7 -0.54 0.25 4.55
N GLU A 8 0.60 0.30 5.24
CA GLU A 8 1.38 1.51 5.44
C GLU A 8 2.62 1.44 4.56
N ALA A 9 2.82 2.44 3.71
CA ALA A 9 3.94 2.50 2.78
C ALA A 9 4.61 3.87 2.78
N ILE A 10 5.91 3.88 2.50
CA ILE A 10 6.68 5.09 2.21
C ILE A 10 6.52 5.41 0.72
N ILE A 11 6.22 6.68 0.41
CA ILE A 11 6.22 7.20 -0.97
C ILE A 11 6.99 8.51 -1.04
N GLY A 12 7.47 8.87 -2.23
CA GLY A 12 8.25 10.09 -2.47
C GLY A 12 9.73 9.97 -2.12
N ASP A 13 10.50 11.03 -2.41
CA ASP A 13 11.84 11.18 -1.85
C ASP A 13 11.71 11.46 -0.36
N ARG A 14 12.52 10.80 0.47
CA ARG A 14 12.53 10.94 1.94
C ARG A 14 12.87 12.36 2.40
N HIS A 15 13.29 13.20 1.46
CA HIS A 15 13.70 14.58 1.64
C HIS A 15 12.64 15.62 1.23
N ASP A 16 11.68 15.28 0.38
CA ASP A 16 10.58 16.17 -0.02
C ASP A 16 9.27 15.66 0.62
N SER A 17 8.52 16.58 1.23
CA SER A 17 7.39 16.22 2.08
C SER A 17 6.33 15.42 1.30
N PRO A 18 6.05 14.15 1.67
CA PRO A 18 5.07 13.32 0.98
C PRO A 18 3.65 13.89 1.03
N ASP A 19 3.37 14.78 1.99
CA ASP A 19 2.06 15.42 2.18
C ASP A 19 1.67 16.38 1.03
N SER A 20 2.56 16.64 0.06
CA SER A 20 2.29 17.50 -1.11
C SER A 20 2.16 16.76 -2.45
N LEU A 21 2.25 15.43 -2.48
CA LEU A 21 2.10 14.66 -3.73
C LEU A 21 0.66 14.74 -4.24
N ASP A 22 0.51 14.96 -5.55
CA ASP A 22 -0.79 14.87 -6.20
C ASP A 22 -1.20 13.41 -6.49
N GLU A 23 -2.46 13.22 -6.90
CA GLU A 23 -3.03 11.88 -7.10
C GLU A 23 -2.32 11.08 -8.22
N ASP A 24 -1.87 11.76 -9.28
CA ASP A 24 -1.16 11.13 -10.39
C ASP A 24 0.24 10.70 -9.95
N GLU A 25 0.93 11.52 -9.15
CA GLU A 25 2.23 11.19 -8.57
C GLU A 25 2.14 10.00 -7.61
N ILE A 26 1.12 9.96 -6.74
CA ILE A 26 0.85 8.83 -5.84
C ILE A 26 0.62 7.55 -6.65
N HIS A 27 -0.20 7.64 -7.71
CA HIS A 27 -0.49 6.49 -8.55
C HIS A 27 0.76 5.96 -9.28
N GLN A 28 1.61 6.85 -9.81
CA GLN A 28 2.88 6.43 -10.43
C GLN A 28 3.83 5.77 -9.42
N TRP A 29 3.89 6.26 -8.19
CA TRP A 29 4.65 5.61 -7.12
C TRP A 29 4.12 4.22 -6.82
N LEU A 30 2.80 4.09 -6.67
CA LEU A 30 2.14 2.82 -6.37
C LEU A 30 2.36 1.77 -7.47
N LEU A 31 2.37 2.17 -8.74
CA LEU A 31 2.68 1.27 -9.86
C LEU A 31 4.13 0.74 -9.83
N ASN A 32 5.03 1.46 -9.17
CA ASN A 32 6.44 1.10 -9.00
C ASN A 32 6.79 0.62 -7.58
N LEU A 33 5.78 0.39 -6.73
CA LEU A 33 5.95 -0.01 -5.33
C LEU A 33 6.83 -1.25 -5.19
N GLN A 34 7.81 -1.20 -4.28
CA GLN A 34 8.65 -2.33 -3.93
C GLN A 34 8.27 -2.86 -2.53
N LYS A 35 8.56 -4.14 -2.28
CA LYS A 35 8.21 -4.78 -1.00
C LYS A 35 8.83 -4.03 0.20
N GLN A 36 10.05 -3.52 0.02
CA GLN A 36 10.79 -2.76 1.05
C GLN A 36 10.22 -1.37 1.35
N ASP A 37 9.34 -0.85 0.50
CA ASP A 37 8.66 0.43 0.73
C ASP A 37 7.45 0.25 1.66
N ILE A 38 6.98 -0.99 1.82
CA ILE A 38 5.89 -1.33 2.74
C ILE A 38 6.47 -1.44 4.15
N LEU A 39 5.94 -0.62 5.05
CA LEU A 39 6.29 -0.62 6.46
C LEU A 39 5.55 -1.71 7.22
N LYS A 40 4.25 -1.86 6.93
CA LYS A 40 3.44 -2.93 7.50
C LYS A 40 2.17 -3.19 6.68
N VAL A 41 1.63 -4.38 6.89
CA VAL A 41 0.32 -4.81 6.40
C VAL A 41 -0.45 -5.39 7.57
N GLU A 42 -1.74 -5.10 7.66
CA GLU A 42 -2.60 -5.66 8.71
C GLU A 42 -3.99 -5.97 8.18
N THR A 43 -4.61 -7.00 8.77
CA THR A 43 -6.04 -7.28 8.65
C THR A 43 -6.73 -6.98 10.00
N GLU A 44 -7.89 -7.58 10.26
CA GLU A 44 -8.48 -7.55 11.59
C GLU A 44 -7.72 -8.44 12.58
N THR A 45 -7.15 -9.56 12.11
CA THR A 45 -6.58 -10.61 12.97
C THR A 45 -5.08 -10.83 12.77
N GLU A 46 -4.50 -10.30 11.71
CA GLU A 46 -3.12 -10.57 11.32
C GLU A 46 -2.34 -9.26 11.06
N TYR A 47 -1.02 -9.34 11.22
CA TYR A 47 -0.10 -8.20 11.12
C TYR A 47 1.26 -8.69 10.59
N TRP A 48 1.82 -7.98 9.61
CA TRP A 48 3.12 -8.27 9.01
C TRP A 48 3.97 -7.01 8.87
N GLU A 49 5.20 -7.06 9.35
CA GLU A 49 6.26 -6.08 9.01
C GLU A 49 7.09 -6.58 7.83
N ASP A 50 7.34 -7.90 7.76
CA ASP A 50 7.91 -8.56 6.59
C ASP A 50 6.79 -9.24 5.78
N VAL A 51 6.32 -8.54 4.74
CA VAL A 51 5.18 -8.97 3.93
C VAL A 51 5.52 -10.21 3.10
N PRO A 52 4.78 -11.34 3.21
CA PRO A 52 5.01 -12.51 2.37
C PRO A 52 4.98 -12.16 0.87
N VAL A 53 5.81 -12.83 0.06
CA VAL A 53 5.92 -12.53 -1.38
C VAL A 53 4.59 -12.73 -2.10
N GLU A 54 3.83 -13.78 -1.76
CA GLU A 54 2.51 -13.99 -2.38
C GLU A 54 1.54 -12.85 -2.04
N LEU A 55 1.53 -12.38 -0.79
CA LEU A 55 0.69 -11.26 -0.37
C LEU A 55 1.08 -9.97 -1.09
N PHE A 56 2.38 -9.72 -1.26
CA PHE A 56 2.87 -8.55 -1.98
C PHE A 56 2.41 -8.52 -3.45
N GLU A 57 2.42 -9.67 -4.14
CA GLU A 57 1.92 -9.74 -5.52
C GLU A 57 0.40 -9.52 -5.60
N LEU A 58 -0.38 -9.98 -4.61
CA LEU A 58 -1.82 -9.68 -4.52
C LEU A 58 -2.09 -8.18 -4.33
N ILE A 59 -1.30 -7.51 -3.49
CA ILE A 59 -1.37 -6.06 -3.27
C ILE A 59 -1.10 -5.32 -4.59
N LYS A 60 -0.03 -5.68 -5.30
CA LYS A 60 0.32 -5.07 -6.60
C LYS A 60 -0.78 -5.23 -7.64
N ASN A 61 -1.44 -6.38 -7.69
CA ASN A 61 -2.54 -6.60 -8.63
C ASN A 61 -3.75 -5.70 -8.30
N ASN A 62 -4.12 -5.57 -7.02
CA ASN A 62 -5.19 -4.66 -6.61
C ASN A 62 -4.88 -3.19 -6.93
N ILE A 63 -3.62 -2.78 -6.74
CA ILE A 63 -3.16 -1.44 -7.13
C ILE A 63 -3.35 -1.22 -8.65
N LYS A 64 -2.89 -2.16 -9.48
CA LYS A 64 -3.02 -2.06 -10.95
C LYS A 64 -4.47 -2.01 -11.42
N ASP A 65 -5.35 -2.72 -10.72
CA ASP A 65 -6.78 -2.75 -11.01
C ASP A 65 -7.53 -1.53 -10.46
N GLY A 66 -6.87 -0.65 -9.71
CA GLY A 66 -7.49 0.52 -9.05
C GLY A 66 -8.41 0.15 -7.87
N ASN A 67 -8.30 -1.07 -7.34
CA ASN A 67 -9.17 -1.61 -6.29
C ASN A 67 -8.67 -1.25 -4.89
N PHE A 68 -8.49 0.04 -4.61
CA PHE A 68 -8.01 0.52 -3.31
C PHE A 68 -8.48 1.95 -3.01
N GLU A 69 -8.58 2.25 -1.72
CA GLU A 69 -8.67 3.61 -1.19
C GLU A 69 -7.29 4.00 -0.64
N HIS A 70 -6.94 5.29 -0.71
CA HIS A 70 -5.71 5.77 -0.10
C HIS A 70 -5.90 7.07 0.68
N THR A 71 -5.03 7.29 1.66
CA THR A 71 -4.90 8.58 2.36
C THR A 71 -3.44 8.83 2.72
N MET A 72 -3.05 10.10 2.76
CA MET A 72 -1.77 10.51 3.32
C MET A 72 -1.96 10.89 4.79
N ALA A 73 -1.08 10.40 5.66
CA ALA A 73 -1.07 10.79 7.07
C ALA A 73 0.33 10.69 7.65
N LYS A 74 0.80 11.81 8.25
CA LYS A 74 2.11 11.91 8.90
C LYS A 74 3.27 11.56 7.95
N GLY A 75 3.18 11.93 6.68
CA GLY A 75 4.20 11.61 5.67
C GLY A 75 4.19 10.17 5.16
N HIS A 76 3.23 9.34 5.55
CA HIS A 76 3.10 7.96 5.05
C HIS A 76 1.83 7.81 4.22
N LEU A 77 1.90 6.93 3.23
CA LEU A 77 0.76 6.50 2.45
C LEU A 77 0.07 5.33 3.16
N TRP A 78 -1.24 5.47 3.33
CA TRP A 78 -2.10 4.41 3.84
C TRP A 78 -2.99 3.92 2.71
N LEU A 79 -2.93 2.62 2.44
CA LEU A 79 -3.84 1.96 1.50
C LEU A 79 -4.82 1.09 2.26
N LYS A 80 -6.04 1.02 1.72
CA LYS A 80 -7.08 0.12 2.18
C LYS A 80 -7.67 -0.60 0.96
N MET A 81 -7.64 -1.92 0.98
CA MET A 81 -8.08 -2.74 -0.15
C MET A 81 -8.68 -4.07 0.29
N ASP A 82 -9.68 -4.54 -0.45
CA ASP A 82 -10.29 -5.85 -0.26
C ASP A 82 -9.61 -6.88 -1.17
N ILE A 83 -8.80 -7.76 -0.58
CA ILE A 83 -8.09 -8.78 -1.35
C ILE A 83 -8.86 -10.11 -1.23
N PRO A 84 -9.23 -10.75 -2.36
CA PRO A 84 -9.70 -12.12 -2.34
C PRO A 84 -8.55 -13.06 -1.96
N VAL A 85 -8.71 -13.76 -0.86
CA VAL A 85 -7.84 -14.86 -0.45
C VAL A 85 -8.62 -16.17 -0.59
N GLU A 86 -8.01 -17.21 -1.14
CA GLU A 86 -8.63 -18.53 -1.32
C GLU A 86 -8.81 -19.26 0.01
#